data_AF-A0A6H9YB59-F1
#
_entry.id   AF-A0A6H9YB59-F1
#
_cell.length_a   1.000
_cell.length_b   1.000
_cell.length_c   1.000
_cell.angle_alpha   90.00
_cell.angle_beta   90.00
_cell.angle_gamma   90.00
#
_symmetry.space_group_name_H-M   'P 1'
#
loop_
_entity.id
_entity.type
_entity.pdbx_description
1 polymer ?
#
loop_
_entity_poly.entity_id
_entity_poly.type
_entity_poly.pdbx_seq_one_letter_code
_entity_poly.pdbx_strand_id
1 'polypeptide(L)'
;MLSAIGVMVALALVIGLALGWSAIRFRVEGNPLAEKIDAILPQTQCGQCGFPGCKPYAEAIAKGEADINQCPPGGEDGVKKLAELLGVEPKPLDESHGAPKPRSVALIDEQTCIGCTLCIQACPVDAIVGAAKQMHTIVADECTGCELCLPPCPVDCIAMVPVAEDLPHWKWKHPVIPLKRVA
;
A
#
# COMPACT_ATOMS: atom_id res chain seq x y z
N MET A 1 25.66 46.88 -2.36
CA MET A 1 24.95 45.83 -3.14
C MET A 1 25.74 44.52 -3.19
N LEU A 2 27.01 44.53 -3.61
CA LEU A 2 27.86 43.33 -3.66
C LEU A 2 28.05 42.64 -2.29
N SER A 3 28.18 43.41 -1.21
CA SER A 3 28.29 42.88 0.16
C SER A 3 27.05 42.08 0.59
N ALA A 4 25.84 42.58 0.29
CA ALA A 4 24.60 41.88 0.60
C ALA A 4 24.49 40.55 -0.18
N ILE A 5 24.86 40.55 -1.45
CA ILE A 5 24.88 39.34 -2.29
C ILE A 5 25.89 38.32 -1.73
N GLY A 6 27.09 38.78 -1.36
CA GLY A 6 28.12 37.92 -0.77
C GLY A 6 27.68 37.25 0.52
N VAL A 7 27.00 37.99 1.41
CA VAL A 7 26.46 37.45 2.67
C VAL A 7 25.39 36.40 2.41
N MET A 8 24.45 36.64 1.49
CA MET A 8 23.40 35.67 1.17
C MET A 8 23.96 34.39 0.56
N VAL A 9 24.95 34.48 -0.33
CA VAL A 9 25.61 33.32 -0.94
C VAL A 9 26.37 32.50 0.11
N ALA A 10 27.14 33.17 0.98
CA ALA A 10 27.88 32.49 2.04
C ALA A 10 26.95 31.76 3.01
N LEU A 11 25.87 32.41 3.44
CA LEU A 11 24.88 31.82 4.32
C LEU A 11 24.21 30.60 3.66
N ALA A 12 23.82 30.70 2.39
CA ALA A 12 23.22 29.60 1.65
C ALA A 12 24.17 28.39 1.52
N LEU A 13 25.45 28.63 1.25
CA LEU A 13 26.46 27.57 1.18
C LEU A 13 26.67 26.90 2.55
N VAL A 14 26.80 27.68 3.62
CA VAL A 14 27.01 27.14 4.97
C VAL A 14 25.81 26.32 5.43
N ILE A 15 24.60 26.85 5.27
CA ILE A 15 23.37 26.15 5.66
C ILE A 15 23.16 24.91 4.78
N GLY A 16 23.35 25.03 3.46
CA GLY A 16 23.21 23.90 2.54
C GLY A 16 24.19 22.76 2.84
N LEU A 17 25.46 23.08 3.11
CA LEU A 17 26.46 22.08 3.50
C LEU A 17 26.15 21.46 4.87
N ALA A 18 25.73 22.25 5.85
CA ALA A 18 25.38 21.75 7.17
C ALA A 18 24.16 20.81 7.13
N LEU A 19 23.09 21.20 6.42
CA LEU A 19 21.89 20.38 6.24
C LEU A 19 22.18 19.13 5.42
N GLY A 20 22.95 19.24 4.33
CA GLY A 20 23.37 18.10 3.51
C GLY A 20 24.22 17.10 4.29
N TRP A 21 25.20 17.57 5.06
CA TRP A 21 26.02 16.71 5.91
C TRP A 21 25.18 16.04 7.02
N SER A 22 24.28 16.78 7.66
CA SER A 22 23.37 16.25 8.66
C SER A 22 22.47 15.13 8.10
N ALA A 23 21.89 15.34 6.92
CA ALA A 23 21.00 14.37 6.28
C ALA A 23 21.70 13.03 5.95
N ILE A 24 22.99 13.07 5.59
CA ILE A 24 23.77 11.86 5.31
C ILE A 24 24.25 11.22 6.60
N ARG A 25 24.77 12.02 7.54
CA ARG A 25 25.41 11.53 8.77
C ARG A 25 24.42 10.93 9.77
N PHE A 26 23.19 11.42 9.79
CA PHE A 26 22.12 10.98 10.68
C PHE A 26 21.01 10.20 9.96
N ARG A 27 21.30 9.65 8.77
CA ARG A 27 20.36 8.76 8.09
C ARG A 27 20.12 7.51 8.95
N VAL A 28 18.90 7.34 9.43
CA VAL A 28 18.50 6.12 10.13
C VAL A 28 18.23 5.05 9.08
N GLU A 29 19.04 4.00 9.06
CA GLU A 29 18.76 2.81 8.27
C GLU A 29 17.53 2.11 8.86
N GLY A 30 16.53 1.82 8.02
CA GLY A 30 15.31 1.14 8.43
C GLY A 30 15.61 -0.26 8.97
N ASN A 31 14.67 -0.86 9.71
CA ASN A 31 14.81 -2.25 10.13
C ASN A 31 14.78 -3.15 8.86
N PRO A 32 15.88 -3.85 8.53
CA PRO A 32 15.96 -4.65 7.30
C PRO A 32 14.95 -5.80 7.29
N LEU A 33 14.48 -6.25 8.46
CA LEU A 33 13.42 -7.24 8.55
C LEU A 33 12.06 -6.65 8.15
N ALA A 34 11.76 -5.43 8.61
CA ALA A 34 10.52 -4.74 8.27
C ALA A 34 10.42 -4.50 6.76
N GLU A 35 11.52 -4.15 6.09
CA GLU A 35 11.54 -3.99 4.62
C GLU A 35 11.24 -5.30 3.88
N LYS A 36 11.77 -6.44 4.37
CA LYS A 36 11.47 -7.76 3.79
C LYS A 36 10.02 -8.16 4.00
N ILE A 37 9.46 -7.87 5.17
CA ILE A 37 8.04 -8.12 5.46
C ILE A 37 7.17 -7.25 4.56
N ASP A 38 7.46 -5.95 4.45
CA ASP A 38 6.72 -5.01 3.61
C ASP A 38 6.70 -5.47 2.15
N ALA A 39 7.82 -5.97 1.63
CA ALA A 39 7.90 -6.52 0.27
C ALA A 39 7.01 -7.77 0.03
N ILE A 40 6.62 -8.49 1.09
CA ILE A 40 5.70 -9.65 1.00
C ILE A 40 4.24 -9.21 1.05
N LEU A 41 3.95 -8.12 1.74
CA LEU A 41 2.59 -7.58 1.90
C LEU A 41 1.99 -7.15 0.55
N PRO A 42 0.65 -7.12 0.42
CA PRO A 42 -0.01 -6.89 -0.86
C PRO A 42 0.07 -5.44 -1.36
N GLN A 43 0.71 -4.53 -0.62
CA GLN A 43 0.90 -3.12 -0.97
C GLN A 43 -0.41 -2.35 -1.29
N THR A 44 -1.54 -2.79 -0.71
CA THR A 44 -2.84 -2.16 -0.97
C THR A 44 -3.07 -0.88 -0.18
N GLN A 45 -2.34 -0.67 0.92
CA GLN A 45 -2.52 0.49 1.82
C GLN A 45 -3.97 0.69 2.31
N CYS A 46 -4.77 -0.38 2.37
CA CYS A 46 -6.21 -0.32 2.69
C CYS A 46 -6.55 -0.15 4.18
N GLY A 47 -5.61 -0.45 5.07
CA GLY A 47 -5.76 -0.33 6.52
C GLY A 47 -6.73 -1.30 7.21
N GLN A 48 -7.20 -2.36 6.55
CA GLN A 48 -8.11 -3.36 7.14
C GLN A 48 -7.51 -4.11 8.35
N CYS A 49 -6.19 -4.26 8.38
CA CYS A 49 -5.46 -4.85 9.50
C CYS A 49 -5.36 -3.93 10.75
N GLY A 50 -5.94 -2.73 10.73
CA GLY A 50 -5.87 -1.75 11.82
C GLY A 50 -4.64 -0.84 11.78
N PHE A 51 -3.72 -1.05 10.84
CA PHE A 51 -2.56 -0.19 10.61
C PHE A 51 -2.81 0.76 9.43
N PRO A 52 -2.22 1.97 9.40
CA PRO A 52 -2.48 2.95 8.33
C PRO A 52 -1.90 2.56 6.96
N GLY A 53 -1.15 1.46 6.86
CA GLY A 53 -0.58 0.96 5.62
C GLY A 53 0.21 -0.34 5.83
N CYS A 54 0.77 -0.87 4.73
CA CYS A 54 1.57 -2.09 4.74
C CYS A 54 2.87 -1.91 5.52
N LYS A 55 3.60 -0.81 5.33
CA LYS A 55 4.87 -0.57 6.01
C LYS A 55 4.76 -0.47 7.53
N PRO A 56 3.81 0.31 8.11
CA PRO A 56 3.60 0.32 9.55
C PRO A 56 3.22 -1.05 10.13
N TYR A 57 2.42 -1.84 9.40
CA TYR A 57 2.12 -3.22 9.79
C TYR A 57 3.37 -4.10 9.76
N ALA A 58 4.21 -3.96 8.73
CA ALA A 58 5.47 -4.67 8.60
C ALA A 58 6.45 -4.35 9.75
N GLU A 59 6.53 -3.07 10.15
CA GLU A 59 7.31 -2.64 11.29
C GLU A 59 6.78 -3.22 12.61
N ALA A 60 5.46 -3.27 12.80
CA ALA A 60 4.84 -3.85 13.98
C ALA A 60 5.10 -5.37 14.06
N ILE A 61 5.01 -6.10 12.95
CA ILE A 61 5.39 -7.52 12.87
C ILE A 61 6.88 -7.67 13.21
N ALA A 62 7.76 -6.85 12.63
CA ALA A 62 9.20 -6.93 12.87
C ALA A 62 9.58 -6.67 14.34
N LYS A 63 8.77 -5.91 15.07
CA LYS A 63 8.92 -5.65 16.52
C LYS A 63 8.23 -6.70 17.40
N GLY A 64 7.41 -7.57 16.83
CA GLY A 64 6.57 -8.52 17.58
C GLY A 64 5.35 -7.89 18.26
N GLU A 65 4.95 -6.69 17.82
CA GLU A 65 3.77 -5.97 18.32
C GLU A 65 2.47 -6.37 17.61
N ALA A 66 2.58 -7.00 16.43
CA ALA A 66 1.46 -7.47 15.62
C ALA A 66 1.66 -8.90 15.13
N ASP A 67 0.55 -9.60 14.94
CA ASP A 67 0.53 -10.98 14.42
C ASP A 67 0.56 -11.00 12.88
N ILE A 68 1.09 -12.08 12.29
CA ILE A 68 1.31 -12.22 10.84
C ILE A 68 0.03 -12.50 10.01
N ASN A 69 -1.09 -12.75 10.67
CA ASN A 69 -2.33 -13.25 10.07
C ASN A 69 -3.47 -12.22 10.02
N GLN A 70 -3.17 -10.92 10.16
CA GLN A 70 -4.17 -9.85 10.28
C GLN A 70 -4.48 -9.14 8.96
N CYS A 71 -3.92 -9.58 7.82
CA CYS A 71 -4.06 -8.91 6.52
C CYS A 71 -5.01 -9.68 5.57
N PRO A 72 -6.32 -9.32 5.50
CA PRO A 72 -7.26 -10.00 4.61
C PRO A 72 -6.87 -9.98 3.12
N PRO A 73 -6.38 -8.85 2.55
CA PRO A 73 -5.96 -8.83 1.14
C PRO A 73 -4.73 -9.69 0.84
N GLY A 74 -3.89 -9.96 1.85
CA GLY A 74 -2.76 -10.88 1.72
C GLY A 74 -3.19 -12.35 1.70
N GLY A 75 -4.34 -12.66 2.30
CA GLY A 75 -4.89 -14.00 2.40
C GLY A 75 -3.93 -15.00 3.07
N GLU A 76 -4.26 -16.29 2.99
CA GLU A 76 -3.42 -17.35 3.57
C GLU A 76 -2.01 -17.41 2.95
N ASP A 77 -1.91 -17.14 1.64
CA ASP A 77 -0.63 -17.17 0.92
C ASP A 77 0.35 -16.13 1.47
N GLY A 78 -0.15 -14.93 1.80
CA GLY A 78 0.63 -13.90 2.49
C GLY A 78 1.11 -14.38 3.85
N VAL A 79 0.21 -14.94 4.68
CA VAL A 79 0.57 -15.44 6.01
C VAL A 79 1.64 -16.51 5.95
N LYS A 80 1.54 -17.46 5.01
CA LYS A 80 2.54 -18.54 4.83
C LYS A 80 3.91 -17.99 4.45
N LYS A 81 3.99 -17.03 3.54
CA LYS A 81 5.25 -16.37 3.15
C LYS A 81 5.87 -15.60 4.32
N LEU A 82 5.05 -14.92 5.11
CA LEU A 82 5.50 -14.25 6.32
C LEU A 82 6.02 -15.25 7.37
N ALA A 83 5.31 -16.36 7.57
CA ALA A 83 5.70 -17.43 8.46
C ALA A 83 7.05 -18.05 8.05
N GLU A 84 7.24 -18.31 6.76
CA GLU A 84 8.50 -18.80 6.19
C GLU A 84 9.65 -17.80 6.38
N LEU A 85 9.42 -16.51 6.12
CA LEU A 85 10.44 -15.46 6.32
C LEU A 85 10.86 -15.34 7.80
N LEU A 86 9.90 -15.45 8.72
CA LEU A 86 10.12 -15.27 10.15
C LEU A 86 10.50 -16.56 10.89
N GLY A 87 10.42 -17.71 10.23
CA GLY A 87 10.69 -19.02 10.84
C GLY A 87 9.67 -19.41 11.91
N VAL A 88 8.42 -19.00 11.77
CA VAL A 88 7.32 -19.30 12.70
C VAL A 88 6.29 -20.22 12.06
N GLU A 89 5.46 -20.89 12.88
CA GLU A 89 4.36 -21.70 12.34
C GLU A 89 3.27 -20.82 11.71
N PRO A 90 2.74 -21.21 10.53
CA PRO A 90 1.68 -20.46 9.88
C PRO A 90 0.38 -20.54 10.70
N LYS A 91 -0.16 -19.37 11.05
CA LYS A 91 -1.47 -19.24 11.69
C LYS A 91 -2.58 -19.15 10.62
N PRO A 92 -3.82 -19.60 10.91
CA PRO A 92 -4.96 -19.31 10.05
C PRO A 92 -5.21 -17.80 9.99
N LEU A 93 -5.77 -17.31 8.89
CA LEU A 93 -6.10 -15.89 8.74
C LEU A 93 -7.07 -15.44 9.84
N ASP A 94 -6.81 -14.28 10.45
CA ASP A 94 -7.68 -13.69 11.45
C ASP A 94 -8.88 -13.02 10.76
N GLU A 95 -10.03 -13.69 10.80
CA GLU A 95 -11.27 -13.24 10.19
C GLU A 95 -11.85 -11.98 10.87
N SER A 96 -11.37 -11.59 12.06
CA SER A 96 -11.84 -10.36 12.73
C SER A 96 -11.48 -9.09 11.96
N HIS A 97 -10.46 -9.14 11.11
CA HIS A 97 -10.03 -8.03 10.26
C HIS A 97 -10.69 -8.04 8.87
N GLY A 98 -11.48 -9.07 8.55
CA GLY A 98 -12.21 -9.20 7.29
C GLY A 98 -11.86 -10.46 6.51
N ALA A 99 -12.69 -10.75 5.50
CA ALA A 99 -12.51 -11.91 4.62
C ALA A 99 -11.62 -11.54 3.41
N PRO A 100 -10.84 -12.51 2.88
CA PRO A 100 -10.06 -12.30 1.66
C PRO A 100 -11.00 -12.08 0.47
N LYS A 101 -10.85 -10.93 -0.20
CA LYS A 101 -11.56 -10.61 -1.44
C LYS A 101 -10.63 -10.86 -2.65
N PRO A 102 -11.19 -11.21 -3.83
CA PRO A 102 -10.40 -11.25 -5.06
C PRO A 102 -9.85 -9.85 -5.39
N ARG A 103 -8.76 -9.79 -6.15
CA ARG A 103 -8.22 -8.53 -6.65
C ARG A 103 -9.28 -7.84 -7.52
N SER A 104 -9.58 -6.60 -7.20
CA SER A 104 -10.53 -5.77 -7.93
C SER A 104 -9.91 -4.42 -8.26
N VAL A 105 -10.36 -3.83 -9.37
CA VAL A 105 -9.97 -2.50 -9.83
C VAL A 105 -11.20 -1.61 -9.75
N ALA A 106 -11.01 -0.37 -9.33
CA ALA A 106 -12.08 0.61 -9.35
C ALA A 106 -12.34 1.10 -10.78
N LEU A 107 -13.60 1.35 -11.11
CA LEU A 107 -14.07 1.90 -12.38
C LEU A 107 -14.94 3.13 -12.08
N ILE A 108 -14.66 4.24 -12.75
CA ILE A 108 -15.46 5.48 -12.63
C ILE A 108 -16.46 5.52 -13.77
N ASP A 109 -17.73 5.75 -13.46
CA ASP A 109 -18.75 6.06 -14.46
C ASP A 109 -18.55 7.49 -14.99
N GLU A 110 -18.12 7.55 -16.24
CA GLU A 110 -17.86 8.74 -17.02
C GLU A 110 -19.05 9.68 -17.13
N GLN A 111 -20.27 9.16 -17.17
CA GLN A 111 -21.48 9.97 -17.34
C GLN A 111 -21.92 10.65 -16.05
N THR A 112 -21.57 10.07 -14.91
CA THR A 112 -21.99 10.53 -13.57
C THR A 112 -20.90 11.37 -12.89
N CYS A 113 -19.63 11.21 -13.28
CA CYS A 113 -18.51 11.92 -12.69
C CYS A 113 -18.60 13.45 -12.85
N ILE A 114 -18.58 14.19 -11.74
CA ILE A 114 -18.66 15.66 -11.74
C ILE A 114 -17.29 16.37 -11.62
N GLY A 115 -16.18 15.62 -11.56
CA GLY A 115 -14.84 16.22 -11.48
C GLY A 115 -14.53 16.92 -10.14
N CYS A 116 -15.01 16.41 -9.00
CA CYS A 116 -14.84 17.03 -7.66
C CYS A 116 -13.45 16.85 -7.01
N THR A 117 -12.57 16.06 -7.63
CA THR A 117 -11.19 15.71 -7.20
C THR A 117 -11.04 14.99 -5.85
N LEU A 118 -12.11 14.71 -5.13
CA LEU A 118 -12.04 14.05 -3.80
C LEU A 118 -11.47 12.62 -3.88
N CYS A 119 -11.79 11.88 -4.94
CA CYS A 119 -11.24 10.55 -5.16
C CYS A 119 -9.72 10.57 -5.41
N ILE A 120 -9.20 11.59 -6.12
CA ILE A 120 -7.76 11.77 -6.36
C ILE A 120 -7.04 11.95 -5.03
N GLN A 121 -7.55 12.81 -4.15
CA GLN A 121 -6.95 13.07 -2.83
C GLN A 121 -6.93 11.83 -1.92
N ALA A 122 -7.86 10.91 -2.12
CA ALA A 122 -7.98 9.68 -1.34
C ALA A 122 -7.14 8.52 -1.89
N CYS A 123 -6.62 8.62 -3.12
CA CYS A 123 -5.88 7.53 -3.74
C CYS A 123 -4.44 7.48 -3.19
N PRO A 124 -4.02 6.41 -2.48
CA PRO A 124 -2.68 6.36 -1.90
C PRO A 124 -1.56 6.08 -2.91
N VAL A 125 -1.93 5.71 -4.14
CA VAL A 125 -1.01 5.29 -5.22
C VAL A 125 -1.17 6.15 -6.48
N ASP A 126 -1.96 7.23 -6.40
CA ASP A 126 -2.19 8.15 -7.52
C ASP A 126 -2.67 7.48 -8.83
N ALA A 127 -3.45 6.40 -8.73
CA ALA A 127 -3.98 5.65 -9.88
C ALA A 127 -5.14 6.35 -10.62
N ILE A 128 -5.56 7.53 -10.19
CA ILE A 128 -6.71 8.26 -10.75
C ILE A 128 -6.21 9.46 -11.54
N VAL A 129 -6.62 9.55 -12.81
CA VAL A 129 -6.23 10.63 -13.72
C VAL A 129 -7.42 11.53 -14.03
N GLY A 130 -7.20 12.84 -13.97
CA GLY A 130 -8.13 13.86 -14.44
C GLY A 130 -7.85 15.21 -13.78
N ALA A 131 -8.81 16.14 -13.82
CA ALA A 131 -8.64 17.50 -13.30
C ALA A 131 -9.95 18.04 -12.71
N ALA A 132 -9.87 19.16 -12.00
CA ALA A 132 -11.04 19.83 -11.47
C ALA A 132 -12.06 20.15 -12.59
N LYS A 133 -13.32 19.76 -12.36
CA LYS A 133 -14.43 19.88 -13.33
C LYS A 133 -14.22 19.11 -14.64
N GLN A 134 -13.28 18.17 -14.67
CA GLN A 134 -13.08 17.22 -15.75
C GLN A 134 -13.39 15.82 -15.23
N MET A 135 -13.82 14.95 -16.15
CA MET A 135 -14.04 13.55 -15.86
C MET A 135 -12.75 12.89 -15.38
N HIS A 136 -12.83 12.05 -14.35
CA HIS A 136 -11.72 11.24 -13.90
C HIS A 136 -11.82 9.82 -14.47
N THR A 137 -10.68 9.19 -14.67
CA THR A 137 -10.57 7.78 -15.04
C THR A 137 -9.51 7.09 -14.19
N ILE A 138 -9.51 5.76 -14.18
CA ILE A 138 -8.60 4.95 -13.38
C ILE A 138 -7.61 4.24 -14.29
N VAL A 139 -6.33 4.36 -13.94
CA VAL A 139 -5.27 3.57 -14.56
C VAL A 139 -5.28 2.19 -13.88
N ALA A 140 -5.89 1.21 -14.56
CA ALA A 140 -6.17 -0.10 -13.98
C ALA A 140 -4.92 -0.83 -13.45
N ASP A 141 -3.78 -0.64 -14.12
CA ASP A 141 -2.51 -1.28 -13.76
C ASP A 141 -1.93 -0.77 -12.44
N GLU A 142 -2.15 0.50 -12.13
CA GLU A 142 -1.67 1.15 -10.89
C GLU A 142 -2.70 1.02 -9.75
N CYS A 143 -3.94 0.64 -10.06
CA CYS A 143 -4.98 0.49 -9.05
C CYS A 143 -4.75 -0.75 -8.17
N THR A 144 -4.57 -0.52 -6.88
CA THR A 144 -4.38 -1.60 -5.88
C THR A 144 -5.68 -2.20 -5.35
N GLY A 145 -6.84 -1.60 -5.68
CA GLY A 145 -8.14 -2.07 -5.21
C GLY A 145 -8.42 -1.81 -3.74
N CYS A 146 -7.85 -0.74 -3.17
CA CYS A 146 -7.95 -0.41 -1.75
C CYS A 146 -9.32 0.11 -1.27
N GLU A 147 -10.25 0.38 -2.19
CA GLU A 147 -11.61 0.88 -1.94
C GLU A 147 -11.69 2.28 -1.27
N LEU A 148 -10.55 2.94 -0.98
CA LEU A 148 -10.50 4.24 -0.30
C LEU A 148 -11.13 5.40 -1.10
N CYS A 149 -11.28 5.24 -2.41
CA CYS A 149 -11.89 6.24 -3.28
C CYS A 149 -13.43 6.22 -3.28
N LEU A 150 -14.07 5.15 -2.76
CA LEU A 150 -15.54 5.03 -2.73
C LEU A 150 -16.17 6.02 -1.72
N PRO A 151 -15.81 6.02 -0.42
CA PRO A 151 -16.44 6.90 0.57
C PRO A 151 -16.43 8.41 0.26
N PRO A 152 -15.35 8.99 -0.31
CA PRO A 152 -15.31 10.43 -0.59
C PRO A 152 -16.07 10.84 -1.86
N CYS A 153 -16.61 9.90 -2.66
CA CYS A 153 -17.33 10.24 -3.89
C CYS A 153 -18.76 10.75 -3.58
N PRO A 154 -19.09 12.03 -3.85
CA PRO A 154 -20.39 12.60 -3.48
C PRO A 154 -21.56 12.17 -4.38
N VAL A 155 -21.24 11.61 -5.55
CA VAL A 155 -22.21 11.14 -6.55
C VAL A 155 -22.18 9.62 -6.71
N ASP A 156 -21.39 8.94 -5.89
CA ASP A 156 -21.25 7.47 -5.85
C ASP A 156 -21.01 6.81 -7.22
N CYS A 157 -20.22 7.46 -8.08
CA CYS A 157 -19.96 7.03 -9.46
C CYS A 157 -18.84 5.97 -9.60
N ILE A 158 -18.38 5.35 -8.51
CA ILE A 158 -17.22 4.45 -8.53
C ILE A 158 -17.66 3.03 -8.16
N ALA A 159 -17.34 2.06 -9.02
CA ALA A 159 -17.64 0.64 -8.79
C ALA A 159 -16.36 -0.20 -8.73
N MET A 160 -16.34 -1.23 -7.88
CA MET A 160 -15.25 -2.20 -7.84
C MET A 160 -15.57 -3.37 -8.78
N VAL A 161 -14.68 -3.62 -9.75
CA VAL A 161 -14.79 -4.72 -10.70
C VAL A 161 -13.69 -5.74 -10.43
N PRO A 162 -14.01 -7.03 -10.22
CA PRO A 162 -12.99 -8.06 -10.04
C PRO A 162 -12.18 -8.22 -11.33
N VAL A 163 -10.86 -8.33 -11.18
CA VAL A 163 -9.97 -8.64 -12.31
C VAL A 163 -10.19 -10.11 -12.66
N ALA A 164 -10.48 -10.40 -13.94
CA ALA A 164 -10.67 -11.76 -14.40
C ALA A 164 -9.37 -12.57 -14.25
N GLU A 165 -9.48 -13.84 -13.86
CA GLU A 165 -8.36 -14.78 -13.84
C GLU A 165 -8.09 -15.30 -15.27
N ASP A 166 -7.53 -14.46 -16.13
CA ASP A 166 -7.05 -14.83 -17.46
C ASP A 166 -5.55 -15.20 -17.44
N LEU A 167 -5.01 -15.74 -18.55
CA LEU A 167 -3.59 -16.16 -18.61
C LEU A 167 -2.59 -15.07 -18.18
N PRO A 168 -2.75 -13.78 -18.57
CA PRO A 168 -1.88 -12.70 -18.09
C PRO A 168 -1.97 -12.42 -16.59
N HIS A 169 -3.15 -12.49 -15.98
CA HIS A 169 -3.37 -12.11 -14.58
C HIS A 169 -3.42 -13.30 -13.61
N TRP A 170 -3.30 -14.52 -14.12
CA TRP A 170 -3.27 -15.74 -13.33
C TRP A 170 -1.99 -15.84 -12.50
N LYS A 171 -2.17 -16.09 -11.19
CA LYS A 171 -1.07 -16.37 -10.25
C LYS A 171 -1.18 -17.80 -9.73
N TRP A 172 -0.03 -18.45 -9.57
CA TRP A 172 0.07 -19.71 -8.86
C TRP A 172 -0.37 -19.54 -7.40
N LYS A 173 -1.49 -20.19 -7.05
CA LYS A 173 -1.96 -20.32 -5.66
C LYS A 173 -1.15 -21.43 -4.99
N HIS A 174 -0.71 -21.26 -3.73
CA HIS A 174 0.00 -22.34 -3.06
C HIS A 174 -0.91 -23.58 -2.95
N PRO A 175 -0.40 -24.78 -3.25
CA PRO A 175 -1.22 -25.98 -3.21
C PRO A 175 -1.64 -26.28 -1.77
N VAL A 176 -2.91 -26.07 -1.45
CA VAL A 176 -3.52 -26.52 -0.21
C VAL A 176 -3.83 -28.02 -0.32
N ILE A 177 -2.80 -28.86 -0.17
CA ILE A 177 -3.01 -30.30 -0.03
C ILE A 177 -3.34 -30.56 1.44
N PRO A 178 -4.58 -30.94 1.80
CA PRO A 178 -4.90 -31.28 3.18
C PRO A 178 -4.07 -32.51 3.57
N LEU A 179 -3.15 -32.32 4.52
CA LEU A 179 -2.35 -33.41 5.07
C LEU A 179 -3.28 -34.32 5.90
N LYS A 180 -3.73 -35.42 5.29
CA LYS A 180 -4.46 -36.45 6.00
C LYS A 180 -3.49 -37.13 6.97
N ARG A 181 -3.72 -36.98 8.28
CA ARG A 181 -2.93 -37.69 9.29
C ARG A 181 -3.06 -39.19 9.02
N VAL A 182 -1.95 -39.86 8.72
CA VAL A 182 -1.91 -41.32 8.59
C VAL A 182 -2.10 -41.86 10.01
N ALA A 183 -3.17 -42.65 10.19
CA ALA A 183 -3.53 -43.27 11.46
C ALA A 183 -2.58 -44.43 11.81
#